data_AF-A0A931KGM5-F1
#
_entry.id   AF-A0A931KGM5-F1
#
_cell.length_a   1.000
_cell.length_b   1.000
_cell.length_c   1.000
_cell.angle_alpha   90.00
_cell.angle_beta   90.00
_cell.angle_gamma   90.00
#
_symmetry.space_group_name_H-M   'P 1'
#
loop_
_entity.id
_entity.type
_entity.pdbx_description
1 polymer ?
#
loop_
_entity_poly.entity_id
_entity_poly.type
_entity_poly.pdbx_seq_one_letter_code
_entity_poly.pdbx_strand_id
1 'polypeptide(L)'
;MLWLINHFACRFCSTLSVAFREIERRNLRRRHRSDIVLSKNRHENTLLRFLVISPETIMASLSAFQDQFPTLYADKEKELGGTPTTDPNFHYVIRKAWILEWARNSYAKLIGWPDKPYDVIANGLENGEVYDISPTSLPGYFAKDAFLSANPAKKPTVIDSAYAYKGTAGYKENYWVDFANIRLGGGAFVNGLAQEETMVLESPELANAVASPNDYITRRPSDGDGVGVRQGCPRPLVVYGVNHVIHLTEPSPKPADRYWWTALDKDELRKYVVDLTKDTCGRNFNVLAMAAPDLRRHVGGKTFTGKEIEVIQDLFNTFVAGFVKATGHEPQVNVPADQKFMIHTGGIGTGIFGNDKVVVYVLQCLAAQHVGGADLTFYMVDAATVESGRKAYEEILGLLKKDTKIEEMLNTAREVLARY
;
A
#
# COMPACT_ATOMS: atom_id res chain seq x y z
N MET A 1 19.74 -58.89 -4.60
CA MET A 1 19.24 -57.63 -4.01
C MET A 1 18.68 -56.63 -5.04
N LEU A 2 19.15 -56.63 -6.30
CA LEU A 2 18.55 -55.83 -7.40
C LEU A 2 17.32 -56.47 -8.10
N TRP A 3 16.93 -57.69 -7.71
CA TRP A 3 15.73 -58.38 -8.23
C TRP A 3 14.47 -58.13 -7.39
N LEU A 4 14.61 -57.73 -6.13
CA LEU A 4 13.51 -57.45 -5.20
C LEU A 4 12.91 -56.03 -5.36
N ILE A 5 13.62 -55.11 -6.02
CA ILE A 5 13.17 -53.73 -6.23
C ILE A 5 12.24 -53.63 -7.46
N ASN A 6 12.42 -54.50 -8.47
CA ASN A 6 11.57 -54.51 -9.68
C ASN A 6 10.21 -55.18 -9.49
N HIS A 7 10.01 -55.98 -8.43
CA HIS A 7 8.71 -56.61 -8.17
C HIS A 7 7.79 -55.78 -7.27
N PHE A 8 8.33 -54.81 -6.52
CA PHE A 8 7.52 -53.87 -5.73
C PHE A 8 6.93 -52.74 -6.58
N ALA A 9 7.62 -52.30 -7.63
CA ALA A 9 7.14 -51.23 -8.53
C ALA A 9 5.97 -51.66 -9.43
N CYS A 10 5.90 -52.93 -9.86
CA CYS A 10 4.81 -53.41 -10.72
C CYS A 10 3.48 -53.67 -10.01
N ARG A 11 3.46 -53.93 -8.69
CA ARG A 11 2.21 -54.10 -7.92
C ARG A 11 1.61 -52.78 -7.42
N PHE A 12 2.39 -51.71 -7.36
CA PHE A 12 1.89 -50.39 -6.96
C PHE A 12 1.13 -49.68 -8.10
N CYS A 13 1.59 -49.84 -9.35
CA CYS A 13 0.92 -49.25 -10.53
C CYS A 13 -0.41 -49.92 -10.89
N SER A 14 -0.59 -51.23 -10.63
CA SER A 14 -1.86 -51.92 -10.92
C SER A 14 -2.99 -51.55 -9.94
N THR A 15 -2.63 -51.18 -8.70
CA THR A 15 -3.62 -50.88 -7.64
C THR A 15 -4.16 -49.44 -7.75
N LEU A 16 -3.33 -48.50 -8.21
CA LEU A 16 -3.72 -47.11 -8.48
C LEU A 16 -4.62 -46.97 -9.72
N SER A 17 -4.40 -47.79 -10.76
CA SER A 17 -5.25 -47.80 -11.96
C SER A 17 -6.68 -48.30 -11.67
N VAL A 18 -6.86 -49.22 -10.74
CA VAL A 18 -8.19 -49.72 -10.33
C VAL A 18 -8.92 -48.67 -9.48
N ALA A 19 -8.22 -48.01 -8.56
CA ALA A 19 -8.80 -46.95 -7.73
C ALA A 19 -9.28 -45.74 -8.56
N PHE A 20 -8.55 -45.35 -9.60
CA PHE A 20 -8.97 -44.24 -10.48
C PHE A 20 -10.20 -44.58 -11.32
N ARG A 21 -10.31 -45.81 -11.85
CA ARG A 21 -11.49 -46.25 -12.62
C ARG A 21 -12.74 -46.40 -11.75
N GLU A 22 -12.58 -46.71 -10.47
CA GLU A 22 -13.69 -46.80 -9.50
C GLU A 22 -14.24 -45.40 -9.13
N ILE A 23 -13.36 -44.40 -9.00
CA ILE A 23 -13.72 -43.00 -8.74
C ILE A 23 -14.41 -42.37 -9.95
N GLU A 24 -13.91 -42.64 -11.15
CA GLU A 24 -14.49 -42.13 -12.40
C GLU A 24 -15.89 -42.74 -12.66
N ARG A 25 -16.08 -44.05 -12.36
CA ARG A 25 -17.40 -44.71 -12.39
C ARG A 25 -18.38 -44.18 -11.35
N ARG A 26 -17.92 -43.78 -10.16
CA ARG A 26 -18.77 -43.15 -9.12
C ARG A 26 -19.20 -41.73 -9.50
N ASN A 27 -18.35 -40.99 -10.22
CA ASN A 27 -18.66 -39.64 -10.68
C ASN A 27 -19.57 -39.61 -11.92
N LEU A 28 -19.45 -40.60 -12.82
CA LEU A 28 -20.37 -40.75 -13.96
C LEU A 28 -21.78 -41.19 -13.55
N ARG A 29 -21.93 -41.96 -12.46
CA ARG A 29 -23.26 -42.35 -11.92
C ARG A 29 -23.97 -41.25 -11.13
N ARG A 30 -23.29 -40.14 -10.80
CA ARG A 30 -23.91 -38.98 -10.13
C ARG A 30 -24.46 -37.91 -11.09
N ARG A 31 -24.18 -38.01 -12.39
CA ARG A 31 -24.66 -37.03 -13.41
C ARG A 31 -26.03 -37.34 -14.04
N HIS A 32 -26.77 -38.32 -13.51
CA HIS A 32 -28.09 -38.69 -14.05
C HIS A 32 -29.24 -38.73 -13.03
N ARG A 33 -29.16 -37.94 -11.97
CA ARG A 33 -30.34 -37.61 -11.16
C ARG A 33 -30.34 -36.14 -10.76
N SER A 34 -31.50 -35.54 -10.96
CA SER A 34 -32.03 -34.29 -10.40
C SER A 34 -31.42 -32.97 -10.88
N ASP A 35 -31.99 -32.48 -11.98
CA ASP A 35 -32.60 -31.15 -11.98
C ASP A 35 -33.55 -31.01 -10.77
N ILE A 36 -33.69 -29.77 -10.29
CA ILE A 36 -34.63 -29.28 -9.26
C ILE A 36 -34.03 -29.17 -7.83
N VAL A 37 -33.95 -27.91 -7.39
CA VAL A 37 -33.62 -27.34 -6.06
C VAL A 37 -32.14 -27.36 -5.62
N LEU A 38 -31.48 -26.20 -5.66
CA LEU A 38 -31.01 -25.45 -4.47
C LEU A 38 -29.90 -24.44 -4.84
N SER A 39 -30.29 -23.16 -4.84
CA SER A 39 -29.41 -22.04 -4.54
C SER A 39 -29.00 -22.12 -3.06
N LYS A 40 -27.95 -22.88 -2.75
CA LYS A 40 -27.24 -22.86 -1.45
C LYS A 40 -26.05 -23.82 -1.57
N ASN A 41 -24.90 -23.28 -1.97
CA ASN A 41 -23.55 -23.74 -1.63
C ASN A 41 -22.55 -23.02 -2.54
N ARG A 42 -22.19 -21.80 -2.14
CA ARG A 42 -21.14 -20.99 -2.77
C ARG A 42 -19.97 -20.76 -1.81
N HIS A 43 -19.69 -21.70 -0.90
CA HIS A 43 -18.69 -21.53 0.17
C HIS A 43 -17.71 -22.70 0.38
N GLU A 44 -17.62 -23.68 -0.53
CA GLU A 44 -16.70 -24.84 -0.33
C GLU A 44 -15.68 -25.08 -1.45
N ASN A 45 -15.27 -24.05 -2.20
CA ASN A 45 -14.18 -24.19 -3.18
C ASN A 45 -13.13 -23.05 -3.14
N THR A 46 -12.80 -22.60 -1.93
CA THR A 46 -11.71 -21.62 -1.70
C THR A 46 -10.67 -22.17 -0.71
N LEU A 47 -10.29 -23.44 -0.86
CA LEU A 47 -9.13 -24.00 -0.18
C LEU A 47 -8.16 -24.55 -1.21
N LEU A 48 -6.95 -23.97 -1.21
CA LEU A 48 -5.75 -24.37 -1.97
C LEU A 48 -5.75 -24.03 -3.48
N ARG A 49 -5.77 -22.74 -3.80
CA ARG A 49 -5.03 -22.23 -4.97
C ARG A 49 -3.67 -21.74 -4.50
N PHE A 50 -2.74 -22.65 -4.24
CA PHE A 50 -1.34 -22.31 -4.47
C PHE A 50 -1.19 -22.25 -6.00
N LEU A 51 -1.12 -21.04 -6.54
CA LEU A 51 -0.52 -20.83 -7.86
C LEU A 51 0.92 -21.30 -7.75
N VAL A 52 1.18 -22.56 -8.08
CA VAL A 52 2.51 -23.02 -8.45
C VAL A 52 2.78 -22.33 -9.79
N ILE A 53 3.26 -21.09 -9.72
CA ILE A 53 3.78 -20.38 -10.89
C ILE A 53 4.92 -21.26 -11.39
N SER A 54 4.82 -21.73 -12.63
CA SER A 54 5.85 -22.59 -13.19
C SER A 54 7.19 -21.85 -13.17
N PRO A 55 8.32 -22.53 -12.88
CA PRO A 55 9.64 -21.93 -13.00
C PRO A 55 9.83 -21.24 -14.36
N GLU A 56 9.25 -21.74 -15.46
CA GLU A 56 9.30 -21.07 -16.75
C GLU A 56 8.50 -19.75 -16.80
N THR A 57 7.36 -19.65 -16.11
CA THR A 57 6.57 -18.39 -16.00
C THR A 57 7.27 -17.37 -15.11
N ILE A 58 7.95 -17.82 -14.06
CA ILE A 58 8.85 -16.99 -13.26
C ILE A 58 9.99 -16.50 -14.18
N MET A 59 10.73 -17.40 -14.84
CA MET A 59 11.85 -17.06 -15.74
C MET A 59 11.47 -16.18 -16.95
N ALA A 60 10.27 -16.34 -17.52
CA ALA A 60 9.78 -15.48 -18.59
C ALA A 60 9.44 -14.06 -18.08
N SER A 61 8.87 -13.95 -16.88
CA SER A 61 8.62 -12.65 -16.22
C SER A 61 9.91 -11.99 -15.74
N LEU A 62 10.91 -12.79 -15.34
CA LEU A 62 12.27 -12.39 -15.00
C LEU A 62 12.99 -11.75 -16.20
N SER A 63 12.86 -12.30 -17.41
CA SER A 63 13.55 -11.74 -18.60
C SER A 63 13.09 -10.33 -19.04
N ALA A 64 11.89 -9.90 -18.64
CA ALA A 64 11.35 -8.58 -18.94
C ALA A 64 11.69 -7.51 -17.88
N PHE A 65 12.30 -7.92 -16.76
CA PHE A 65 12.55 -7.10 -15.56
C PHE A 65 13.99 -6.56 -15.45
N GLN A 66 14.80 -6.73 -16.51
CA GLN A 66 16.22 -6.35 -16.50
C GLN A 66 16.44 -4.82 -16.39
N ASP A 67 17.09 -4.43 -15.29
CA ASP A 67 18.01 -3.29 -15.14
C ASP A 67 17.58 -1.93 -15.76
N GLN A 68 16.32 -1.54 -15.68
CA GLN A 68 15.93 -0.17 -16.08
C GLN A 68 16.59 0.89 -15.19
N PHE A 69 16.82 0.54 -13.92
CA PHE A 69 17.32 1.45 -12.91
C PHE A 69 18.74 1.95 -13.21
N PRO A 70 19.78 1.10 -13.42
CA PRO A 70 21.12 1.60 -13.75
C PRO A 70 21.17 2.34 -15.09
N THR A 71 20.39 1.94 -16.09
CA THR A 71 20.42 2.52 -17.44
C THR A 71 19.90 3.95 -17.45
N LEU A 72 18.76 4.23 -16.80
CA LEU A 72 18.15 5.57 -16.80
C LEU A 72 19.08 6.63 -16.17
N TYR A 73 19.86 6.22 -15.16
CA TYR A 73 20.83 7.09 -14.49
C TYR A 73 22.18 7.15 -15.20
N ALA A 74 22.71 6.02 -15.68
CA ALA A 74 23.95 5.99 -16.44
C ALA A 74 23.83 6.81 -17.74
N ASP A 75 22.67 6.76 -18.39
CA ASP A 75 22.38 7.58 -19.56
C ASP A 75 22.33 9.07 -19.20
N LYS A 76 21.72 9.44 -18.08
CA LYS A 76 21.69 10.83 -17.58
C LYS A 76 23.06 11.35 -17.15
N GLU A 77 23.88 10.52 -16.51
CA GLU A 77 25.25 10.86 -16.12
C GLU A 77 26.16 11.01 -17.35
N LYS A 78 26.01 10.12 -18.35
CA LYS A 78 26.75 10.15 -19.62
C LYS A 78 26.34 11.30 -20.54
N GLU A 79 25.05 11.64 -20.60
CA GLU A 79 24.52 12.79 -21.36
C GLU A 79 25.21 14.11 -20.96
N LEU A 80 25.71 14.21 -19.74
CA LEU A 80 26.23 15.46 -19.17
C LEU A 80 27.75 15.55 -19.11
N GLY A 81 28.46 14.49 -19.51
CA GLY A 81 29.90 14.54 -19.82
C GLY A 81 30.80 15.07 -18.70
N GLY A 82 30.37 15.01 -17.44
CA GLY A 82 31.11 15.58 -16.31
C GLY A 82 31.09 17.12 -16.22
N THR A 83 30.27 17.80 -17.01
CA THR A 83 30.13 19.26 -16.97
C THR A 83 29.30 19.66 -15.75
N PRO A 84 29.81 20.51 -14.84
CA PRO A 84 29.01 21.03 -13.73
C PRO A 84 27.81 21.79 -14.29
N THR A 85 26.60 21.31 -14.02
CA THR A 85 25.37 22.06 -14.33
C THR A 85 24.97 22.88 -13.12
N THR A 86 24.45 24.08 -13.37
CA THR A 86 23.85 24.94 -12.34
C THR A 86 22.38 24.60 -12.10
N ASP A 87 21.81 23.62 -12.82
CA ASP A 87 20.43 23.20 -12.61
C ASP A 87 20.30 22.50 -11.26
N PRO A 88 19.63 23.10 -10.27
CA PRO A 88 19.45 22.48 -8.98
C PRO A 88 18.74 21.13 -9.12
N ASN A 89 17.77 20.97 -10.04
CA ASN A 89 17.03 19.72 -10.25
C ASN A 89 17.94 18.53 -10.58
N PHE A 90 19.07 18.79 -11.25
CA PHE A 90 20.02 17.76 -11.60
C PHE A 90 20.73 17.15 -10.38
N HIS A 91 21.08 18.00 -9.41
CA HIS A 91 21.73 17.53 -8.18
C HIS A 91 20.82 16.57 -7.41
N TYR A 92 19.49 16.79 -7.41
CA TYR A 92 18.53 15.85 -6.79
C TYR A 92 18.63 14.47 -7.42
N VAL A 93 18.59 14.41 -8.76
CA VAL A 93 18.55 13.15 -9.51
C VAL A 93 19.81 12.33 -9.25
N ILE A 94 21.01 12.94 -9.31
CA ILE A 94 22.26 12.23 -9.01
C ILE A 94 22.29 11.70 -7.58
N ARG A 95 21.93 12.54 -6.61
CA ARG A 95 22.04 12.15 -5.19
C ARG A 95 21.11 11.00 -4.86
N LYS A 96 19.90 10.99 -5.43
CA LYS A 96 18.99 9.85 -5.30
C LYS A 96 19.45 8.61 -6.05
N ALA A 97 20.02 8.77 -7.24
CA ALA A 97 20.66 7.67 -7.97
C ALA A 97 21.67 6.95 -7.08
N TRP A 98 22.52 7.74 -6.41
CA TRP A 98 23.53 7.23 -5.51
C TRP A 98 22.94 6.54 -4.27
N ILE A 99 21.88 7.10 -3.67
CA ILE A 99 21.16 6.46 -2.55
C ILE A 99 20.58 5.11 -2.99
N LEU A 100 19.95 5.05 -4.15
CA LEU A 100 19.33 3.84 -4.68
C LEU A 100 20.36 2.80 -5.09
N GLU A 101 21.50 3.22 -5.66
CA GLU A 101 22.64 2.35 -5.89
C GLU A 101 23.14 1.74 -4.57
N TRP A 102 23.22 2.55 -3.52
CA TRP A 102 23.55 2.05 -2.18
C TRP A 102 22.51 1.06 -1.68
N ALA A 103 21.22 1.40 -1.73
CA ALA A 103 20.13 0.53 -1.31
C ALA A 103 20.19 -0.82 -2.03
N ARG A 104 20.39 -0.81 -3.36
CA ARG A 104 20.58 -2.01 -4.18
C ARG A 104 21.79 -2.83 -3.71
N ASN A 105 22.94 -2.18 -3.48
CA ASN A 105 24.15 -2.86 -3.01
C ASN A 105 23.99 -3.42 -1.59
N SER A 106 23.19 -2.77 -0.73
CA SER A 106 22.82 -3.28 0.58
C SER A 106 21.91 -4.50 0.44
N TYR A 107 20.84 -4.40 -0.33
CA TYR A 107 19.97 -5.54 -0.63
C TYR A 107 20.74 -6.74 -1.18
N ALA A 108 21.72 -6.49 -2.05
CA ALA A 108 22.58 -7.51 -2.62
C ALA A 108 23.34 -8.33 -1.58
N LYS A 109 23.87 -7.65 -0.57
CA LYS A 109 24.52 -8.29 0.58
C LYS A 109 23.52 -9.08 1.41
N LEU A 110 22.32 -8.54 1.63
CA LEU A 110 21.26 -9.18 2.42
C LEU A 110 20.87 -10.54 1.85
N ILE A 111 20.70 -10.64 0.53
CA ILE A 111 20.30 -11.89 -0.14
C ILE A 111 21.48 -12.79 -0.54
N GLY A 112 22.73 -12.33 -0.33
CA GLY A 112 23.94 -13.09 -0.61
C GLY A 112 24.32 -13.23 -2.09
N TRP A 113 23.79 -12.37 -2.99
CA TRP A 113 23.99 -12.46 -4.45
C TRP A 113 24.63 -11.18 -5.04
N PRO A 114 25.89 -10.86 -4.70
CA PRO A 114 26.52 -9.59 -5.12
C PRO A 114 26.67 -9.41 -6.66
N ASP A 115 26.66 -10.49 -7.45
CA ASP A 115 27.12 -10.46 -8.86
C ASP A 115 26.04 -10.82 -9.92
N LYS A 116 24.75 -10.89 -9.57
CA LYS A 116 23.68 -11.19 -10.53
C LYS A 116 22.80 -9.96 -10.83
N PRO A 117 22.40 -9.72 -12.10
CA PRO A 117 21.41 -8.71 -12.43
C PRO A 117 20.12 -9.01 -11.67
N TYR A 118 19.58 -7.96 -11.05
CA TYR A 118 18.55 -8.05 -10.02
C TYR A 118 17.17 -8.07 -10.64
N ASP A 119 16.52 -9.23 -10.68
CA ASP A 119 15.08 -9.28 -10.92
C ASP A 119 14.35 -9.09 -9.60
N VAL A 120 14.25 -7.83 -9.16
CA VAL A 120 13.51 -7.48 -7.95
C VAL A 120 12.03 -7.51 -8.26
N ILE A 121 11.42 -8.69 -8.20
CA ILE A 121 9.96 -8.83 -8.34
C ILE A 121 9.33 -8.27 -7.06
N ALA A 122 8.69 -7.11 -7.18
CA ALA A 122 7.61 -6.74 -6.28
C ALA A 122 6.51 -7.82 -6.43
N ASN A 123 6.61 -8.90 -5.66
CA ASN A 123 5.65 -9.98 -5.72
C ASN A 123 4.27 -9.40 -5.38
N GLY A 124 3.31 -9.55 -6.30
CA GLY A 124 1.92 -9.22 -6.02
C GLY A 124 1.56 -7.73 -6.08
N LEU A 125 2.06 -6.98 -7.05
CA LEU A 125 1.43 -5.70 -7.42
C LEU A 125 -0.01 -5.95 -7.89
N GLU A 126 -0.94 -5.84 -6.95
CA GLU A 126 -2.35 -5.99 -7.23
C GLU A 126 -3.02 -4.62 -7.34
N ASN A 127 -3.53 -4.32 -8.53
CA ASN A 127 -4.36 -3.13 -8.72
C ASN A 127 -5.70 -3.30 -7.97
N GLY A 128 -6.11 -2.27 -7.23
CA GLY A 128 -7.46 -2.17 -6.69
C GLY A 128 -8.52 -2.02 -7.81
N GLU A 129 -9.76 -2.38 -7.46
CA GLU A 129 -10.93 -1.98 -8.25
C GLU A 129 -11.03 -0.45 -8.31
N VAL A 130 -11.61 0.08 -9.40
CA VAL A 130 -11.67 1.52 -9.65
C VAL A 130 -12.93 2.09 -9.05
N TYR A 131 -12.75 3.11 -8.21
CA TYR A 131 -13.79 3.57 -7.32
C TYR A 131 -14.37 4.94 -7.72
N ASP A 132 -15.41 4.97 -8.56
CA ASP A 132 -15.93 6.22 -9.16
C ASP A 132 -16.43 7.24 -8.12
N ILE A 133 -15.85 8.44 -8.09
CA ILE A 133 -16.21 9.57 -7.21
C ILE A 133 -16.73 10.82 -7.98
N SER A 134 -17.19 10.67 -9.23
CA SER A 134 -17.59 11.81 -10.06
C SER A 134 -18.59 12.76 -9.35
N PRO A 135 -18.56 14.09 -9.60
CA PRO A 135 -19.39 15.06 -8.90
C PRO A 135 -20.90 14.80 -8.97
N THR A 136 -21.36 14.06 -9.98
CA THR A 136 -22.76 13.76 -10.27
C THR A 136 -23.27 12.46 -9.65
N SER A 137 -22.38 11.61 -9.15
CA SER A 137 -22.75 10.34 -8.50
C SER A 137 -22.06 10.26 -7.15
N LEU A 138 -22.84 10.14 -6.07
CA LEU A 138 -22.30 9.65 -4.79
C LEU A 138 -21.43 8.41 -5.09
N PRO A 139 -20.20 8.35 -4.59
CA PRO A 139 -19.25 7.36 -5.06
C PRO A 139 -19.73 5.92 -4.92
N GLY A 140 -19.28 5.06 -5.83
CA GLY A 140 -19.60 3.63 -5.86
C GLY A 140 -19.26 2.84 -4.58
N TYR A 141 -18.64 3.48 -3.58
CA TYR A 141 -18.24 2.93 -2.27
C TYR A 141 -19.20 3.27 -1.15
N PHE A 142 -20.18 4.14 -1.41
CA PHE A 142 -21.29 4.41 -0.50
C PHE A 142 -22.56 3.78 -1.02
N ALA A 143 -22.51 2.51 -1.40
CA ALA A 143 -23.69 1.76 -1.81
C ALA A 143 -24.62 1.54 -0.59
N LYS A 144 -25.34 2.59 -0.17
CA LYS A 144 -26.55 2.61 0.67
C LYS A 144 -26.53 1.83 2.01
N ASP A 145 -25.38 1.32 2.43
CA ASP A 145 -25.26 0.48 3.61
C ASP A 145 -25.10 1.28 4.90
N ALA A 146 -25.47 0.62 6.00
CA ALA A 146 -25.26 1.15 7.34
C ALA A 146 -23.75 1.25 7.62
N PHE A 147 -23.34 2.38 8.20
CA PHE A 147 -22.03 2.48 8.83
C PHE A 147 -21.96 1.44 9.96
N LEU A 148 -20.93 0.61 9.95
CA LEU A 148 -20.72 -0.46 10.92
C LEU A 148 -20.25 0.07 12.28
N SER A 149 -21.04 0.94 12.91
CA SER A 149 -20.80 1.48 14.26
C SER A 149 -20.77 0.39 15.33
N ALA A 150 -21.31 -0.79 15.05
CA ALA A 150 -21.24 -1.96 15.91
C ALA A 150 -19.82 -2.52 16.06
N ASN A 151 -18.90 -2.22 15.13
CA ASN A 151 -17.50 -2.56 15.33
C ASN A 151 -16.93 -1.74 16.49
N PRO A 152 -16.22 -2.37 17.43
CA PRO A 152 -15.73 -1.69 18.62
C PRO A 152 -14.78 -0.57 18.22
N ALA A 153 -15.08 0.64 18.67
CA ALA A 153 -14.19 1.78 18.52
C ALA A 153 -12.88 1.45 19.24
N LYS A 154 -11.78 1.39 18.49
CA LYS A 154 -10.44 1.22 19.05
C LYS A 154 -9.70 2.53 19.02
N LYS A 155 -9.01 2.80 20.12
CA LYS A 155 -8.05 3.89 20.18
C LYS A 155 -6.82 3.46 19.38
N PRO A 156 -6.42 4.21 18.35
CA PRO A 156 -5.26 3.85 17.59
C PRO A 156 -3.99 4.01 18.43
N THR A 157 -2.95 3.24 18.11
CA THR A 157 -1.63 3.44 18.72
C THR A 157 -0.97 4.66 18.09
N VAL A 158 -0.23 5.45 18.87
CA VAL A 158 0.50 6.63 18.38
C VAL A 158 1.98 6.48 18.70
N ILE A 159 2.82 6.72 17.70
CA ILE A 159 4.28 6.66 17.79
C ILE A 159 4.87 7.98 17.31
N ASP A 160 5.57 8.67 18.20
CA ASP A 160 6.25 9.95 17.89
C ASP A 160 7.65 9.71 17.28
N SER A 161 7.66 8.97 16.17
CA SER A 161 8.86 8.71 15.36
C SER A 161 8.48 8.45 13.92
N ALA A 162 9.49 8.45 13.03
CA ALA A 162 9.34 7.94 11.67
C ALA A 162 8.98 6.44 11.65
N TYR A 163 8.64 5.93 10.46
CA TYR A 163 8.34 4.52 10.26
C TYR A 163 9.51 3.64 10.68
N ALA A 164 9.25 2.78 11.66
CA ALA A 164 10.21 1.78 12.09
C ALA A 164 10.16 0.52 11.21
N TYR A 165 9.13 0.32 10.38
CA TYR A 165 8.91 -0.92 9.60
C TYR A 165 9.01 -2.21 10.45
N LYS A 166 8.66 -2.11 11.74
CA LYS A 166 8.65 -3.24 12.67
C LYS A 166 7.23 -3.76 12.78
N GLY A 167 7.01 -4.99 12.31
CA GLY A 167 5.71 -5.65 12.40
C GLY A 167 5.19 -5.70 13.84
N THR A 168 3.88 -5.57 13.96
CA THR A 168 3.14 -5.74 15.21
C THR A 168 2.72 -7.20 15.34
N ALA A 169 3.11 -7.85 16.43
CA ALA A 169 2.76 -9.25 16.67
C ALA A 169 1.24 -9.42 16.90
N GLY A 170 0.71 -10.59 16.56
CA GLY A 170 -0.70 -10.94 16.76
C GLY A 170 -1.65 -10.47 15.66
N TYR A 171 -1.13 -9.90 14.57
CA TYR A 171 -1.89 -9.57 13.36
C TYR A 171 -1.55 -10.53 12.24
N LYS A 172 -2.54 -10.78 11.36
CA LYS A 172 -2.38 -11.61 10.16
C LYS A 172 -1.32 -11.03 9.22
N GLU A 173 -1.44 -9.73 8.94
CA GLU A 173 -0.48 -8.97 8.13
C GLU A 173 -0.34 -7.55 8.68
N ASN A 174 0.81 -6.93 8.37
CA ASN A 174 1.11 -5.54 8.67
C ASN A 174 1.33 -4.78 7.35
N TYR A 175 0.68 -3.63 7.21
CA TYR A 175 0.82 -2.76 6.05
C TYR A 175 1.31 -1.38 6.47
N TRP A 176 2.30 -0.84 5.75
CA TRP A 176 2.76 0.54 5.90
C TRP A 176 2.19 1.37 4.78
N VAL A 177 1.50 2.44 5.14
CA VAL A 177 0.84 3.30 4.17
C VAL A 177 1.91 4.14 3.47
N ASP A 178 1.95 4.03 2.15
CA ASP A 178 2.64 4.98 1.30
C ASP A 178 1.68 6.14 0.98
N PHE A 179 2.08 7.37 1.32
CA PHE A 179 1.32 8.61 1.09
C PHE A 179 1.46 9.03 -0.38
N ALA A 180 0.99 8.14 -1.23
CA ALA A 180 1.33 8.12 -2.63
C ALA A 180 0.83 9.36 -3.37
N ASN A 181 1.54 9.73 -4.43
CA ASN A 181 1.02 10.58 -5.48
C ASN A 181 0.08 9.77 -6.38
N ILE A 182 -0.61 10.42 -7.34
CA ILE A 182 -1.50 9.77 -8.30
C ILE A 182 -0.84 8.61 -9.06
N ARG A 183 0.46 8.74 -9.31
CA ARG A 183 1.34 7.69 -9.83
C ARG A 183 2.25 7.27 -8.69
N LEU A 184 2.36 5.98 -8.47
CA LEU A 184 3.23 5.40 -7.44
C LEU A 184 4.65 5.94 -7.58
N GLY A 185 5.24 6.32 -6.45
CA GLY A 185 6.57 6.88 -6.33
C GLY A 185 6.67 8.38 -6.60
N GLY A 186 5.61 9.03 -7.09
CA GLY A 186 5.55 10.49 -7.20
C GLY A 186 6.81 11.14 -7.76
N GLY A 187 7.52 11.90 -6.92
CA GLY A 187 8.75 12.60 -7.27
C GLY A 187 10.04 11.80 -7.07
N ALA A 188 9.98 10.47 -6.90
CA ALA A 188 11.11 9.63 -6.46
C ALA A 188 12.32 9.74 -7.39
N PHE A 189 12.12 9.87 -8.70
CA PHE A 189 13.21 10.04 -9.66
C PHE A 189 13.43 11.48 -10.12
N VAL A 190 12.79 12.44 -9.45
CA VAL A 190 12.96 13.89 -9.68
C VAL A 190 13.27 14.59 -8.34
N ASN A 191 12.62 15.70 -8.01
CA ASN A 191 12.94 16.56 -6.87
C ASN A 191 12.10 16.31 -5.59
N GLY A 192 11.30 15.23 -5.52
CA GLY A 192 10.51 14.90 -4.32
C GLY A 192 11.33 14.22 -3.23
N LEU A 193 11.21 14.61 -1.96
CA LEU A 193 11.79 13.85 -0.84
C LEU A 193 10.84 13.93 0.36
N ALA A 194 9.58 13.57 0.13
CA ALA A 194 8.59 13.42 1.19
C ALA A 194 8.60 11.96 1.66
N GLN A 195 7.47 11.52 2.24
CA GLN A 195 7.35 10.18 2.81
C GLN A 195 7.38 9.09 1.72
N GLU A 196 6.64 9.26 0.62
CA GLU A 196 6.62 8.32 -0.52
C GLU A 196 8.02 8.13 -1.10
N GLU A 197 8.68 9.24 -1.48
CA GLU A 197 10.00 9.14 -2.09
C GLU A 197 11.04 8.55 -1.15
N THR A 198 10.98 8.87 0.15
CA THR A 198 11.86 8.24 1.15
C THR A 198 11.66 6.73 1.21
N MET A 199 10.41 6.25 1.26
CA MET A 199 10.11 4.81 1.28
C MET A 199 10.63 4.11 0.01
N VAL A 200 10.50 4.75 -1.14
CA VAL A 200 11.05 4.26 -2.42
C VAL A 200 12.58 4.17 -2.38
N LEU A 201 13.25 5.21 -1.88
CA LEU A 201 14.72 5.24 -1.77
C LEU A 201 15.26 4.19 -0.79
N GLU A 202 14.50 3.88 0.25
CA GLU A 202 14.85 2.92 1.29
C GLU A 202 14.60 1.45 0.89
N SER A 203 13.86 1.21 -0.20
CA SER A 203 13.35 -0.12 -0.60
C SER A 203 13.54 -0.38 -2.11
N PRO A 204 14.60 -1.09 -2.53
CA PRO A 204 14.90 -1.34 -3.95
C PRO A 204 13.77 -2.02 -4.74
N GLU A 205 13.01 -2.92 -4.12
CA GLU A 205 11.82 -3.54 -4.74
C GLU A 205 10.78 -2.49 -5.14
N LEU A 206 10.52 -1.54 -4.26
CA LEU A 206 9.55 -0.49 -4.50
C LEU A 206 10.07 0.49 -5.56
N ALA A 207 11.36 0.84 -5.52
CA ALA A 207 11.99 1.64 -6.58
C ALA A 207 11.87 0.97 -7.95
N ASN A 208 12.05 -0.35 -8.03
CA ASN A 208 11.90 -1.06 -9.28
C ASN A 208 10.44 -1.06 -9.77
N ALA A 209 9.47 -1.22 -8.86
CA ALA A 209 8.05 -1.08 -9.18
C ALA A 209 7.72 0.31 -9.73
N VAL A 210 8.25 1.37 -9.12
CA VAL A 210 8.08 2.76 -9.58
C VAL A 210 8.75 3.02 -10.94
N ALA A 211 9.91 2.41 -11.19
CA ALA A 211 10.64 2.56 -12.45
C ALA A 211 10.03 1.78 -13.61
N SER A 212 9.17 0.81 -13.31
CA SER A 212 8.49 -0.01 -14.31
C SER A 212 7.76 0.85 -15.35
N PRO A 213 7.74 0.46 -16.63
CA PRO A 213 6.93 1.14 -17.65
C PRO A 213 5.42 1.00 -17.39
N ASN A 214 5.04 0.13 -16.45
CA ASN A 214 3.67 0.00 -16.00
C ASN A 214 3.30 1.24 -15.18
N ASP A 215 2.32 1.98 -15.69
CA ASP A 215 1.79 3.16 -15.01
C ASP A 215 0.92 2.76 -13.80
N TYR A 216 1.56 2.60 -12.65
CA TYR A 216 0.91 2.26 -11.39
C TYR A 216 0.15 3.47 -10.83
N ILE A 217 -1.12 3.57 -11.21
CA ILE A 217 -2.00 4.67 -10.82
C ILE A 217 -2.70 4.34 -9.49
N THR A 218 -2.48 5.17 -8.46
CA THR A 218 -3.09 5.05 -7.12
C THR A 218 -4.39 5.86 -6.96
N ARG A 219 -4.65 6.78 -7.90
CA ARG A 219 -5.93 7.50 -8.06
C ARG A 219 -6.25 7.66 -9.55
N ARG A 220 -7.31 7.02 -10.05
CA ARG A 220 -7.67 7.14 -11.47
C ARG A 220 -8.38 8.48 -11.72
N PRO A 221 -7.88 9.36 -12.59
CA PRO A 221 -8.57 10.62 -12.85
C PRO A 221 -9.90 10.37 -13.57
N SER A 222 -10.93 11.18 -13.30
CA SER A 222 -12.26 11.02 -13.89
C SER A 222 -12.33 11.53 -15.33
N ASP A 223 -11.67 12.65 -15.66
CA ASP A 223 -11.39 13.15 -17.01
C ASP A 223 -10.18 14.12 -16.94
N GLY A 224 -9.03 13.79 -17.54
CA GLY A 224 -7.79 14.61 -17.48
C GLY A 224 -6.79 14.24 -16.37
N ASP A 225 -6.00 15.19 -15.86
CA ASP A 225 -5.00 14.99 -14.76
C ASP A 225 -5.58 15.30 -13.36
N GLY A 226 -6.86 15.01 -13.16
CA GLY A 226 -7.60 15.37 -11.95
C GLY A 226 -7.07 14.69 -10.68
N VAL A 227 -6.31 15.41 -9.86
CA VAL A 227 -5.88 15.00 -8.50
C VAL A 227 -6.59 15.76 -7.38
N GLY A 228 -7.43 16.73 -7.74
CA GLY A 228 -8.20 17.52 -6.78
C GLY A 228 -9.39 16.77 -6.20
N VAL A 229 -10.07 17.43 -5.27
CA VAL A 229 -11.28 16.93 -4.59
C VAL A 229 -12.34 16.51 -5.63
N ARG A 230 -12.78 15.25 -5.57
CA ARG A 230 -13.75 14.64 -6.49
C ARG A 230 -13.33 14.57 -7.97
N GLN A 231 -12.06 14.79 -8.29
CA GLN A 231 -11.55 14.73 -9.67
C GLN A 231 -10.90 13.39 -10.05
N GLY A 232 -10.95 12.38 -9.17
CA GLY A 232 -10.41 11.07 -9.48
C GLY A 232 -10.68 10.03 -8.42
N CYS A 233 -10.85 8.80 -8.84
CA CYS A 233 -11.25 7.61 -8.12
C CYS A 233 -10.09 7.02 -7.31
N PRO A 234 -10.23 6.75 -6.00
CA PRO A 234 -9.23 5.97 -5.27
C PRO A 234 -8.94 4.64 -5.98
N ARG A 235 -7.66 4.27 -6.09
CA ARG A 235 -7.23 3.00 -6.66
C ARG A 235 -6.02 2.47 -5.88
N PRO A 236 -6.22 2.10 -4.61
CA PRO A 236 -5.11 1.69 -3.75
C PRO A 236 -4.34 0.52 -4.36
N LEU A 237 -3.03 0.49 -4.09
CA LEU A 237 -2.13 -0.56 -4.52
C LEU A 237 -1.51 -1.22 -3.30
N VAL A 238 -1.26 -2.52 -3.39
CA VAL A 238 -0.48 -3.24 -2.39
C VAL A 238 0.77 -3.80 -3.04
N VAL A 239 1.90 -3.62 -2.36
CA VAL A 239 3.19 -4.20 -2.73
C VAL A 239 3.63 -5.10 -1.60
N TYR A 240 3.70 -6.42 -1.84
CA TYR A 240 4.03 -7.37 -0.79
C TYR A 240 5.52 -7.60 -0.66
N GLY A 241 5.95 -7.76 0.59
CA GLY A 241 7.27 -8.24 0.95
C GLY A 241 8.44 -7.45 0.36
N VAL A 242 8.35 -6.12 0.40
CA VAL A 242 9.49 -5.25 0.08
C VAL A 242 10.49 -5.24 1.24
N ASN A 243 11.77 -4.98 0.96
CA ASN A 243 12.81 -5.00 1.99
C ASN A 243 13.28 -3.58 2.33
N HIS A 244 13.23 -3.25 3.62
CA HIS A 244 13.86 -2.05 4.15
C HIS A 244 15.35 -2.33 4.38
N VAL A 245 16.20 -1.82 3.49
CA VAL A 245 17.64 -2.19 3.44
C VAL A 245 18.58 -1.07 3.83
N ILE A 246 18.12 0.18 3.71
CA ILE A 246 18.79 1.36 4.25
C ILE A 246 17.76 2.21 4.96
N HIS A 247 18.21 3.00 5.93
CA HIS A 247 17.40 4.04 6.54
C HIS A 247 17.99 5.41 6.26
N LEU A 248 17.18 6.34 5.76
CA LEU A 248 17.56 7.73 5.56
C LEU A 248 17.26 8.51 6.84
N THR A 249 18.32 9.02 7.48
CA THR A 249 18.20 9.84 8.68
C THR A 249 18.21 11.32 8.33
N GLU A 250 17.52 12.12 9.16
CA GLU A 250 17.60 13.57 9.07
C GLU A 250 18.62 14.13 10.09
N PRO A 251 19.27 15.27 9.79
CA PRO A 251 20.13 15.96 10.74
C PRO A 251 19.32 16.39 11.95
N SER A 252 19.96 16.39 13.12
CA SER A 252 19.43 16.99 14.33
C SER A 252 20.36 18.13 14.78
N PRO A 253 19.87 19.39 14.81
CA PRO A 253 18.51 19.84 14.51
C PRO A 253 18.17 19.75 13.02
N LYS A 254 16.88 19.56 12.71
CA LYS A 254 16.37 19.50 11.33
C LYS A 254 16.63 20.84 10.62
N PRO A 255 17.26 20.85 9.43
CA PRO A 255 17.47 22.07 8.68
C PRO A 255 16.13 22.73 8.29
N ALA A 256 16.12 24.06 8.25
CA ALA A 256 14.94 24.82 7.82
C ALA A 256 14.61 24.59 6.33
N ASP A 257 15.65 24.37 5.51
CA ASP A 257 15.49 24.03 4.10
C ASP A 257 15.23 22.54 3.95
N ARG A 258 14.06 22.17 3.42
CA ARG A 258 13.69 20.77 3.11
C ARG A 258 14.59 20.11 2.07
N TYR A 259 15.39 20.89 1.36
CA TYR A 259 16.30 20.44 0.31
C TYR A 259 17.77 20.45 0.73
N TRP A 260 18.06 20.59 2.03
CA TRP A 260 19.44 20.62 2.57
C TRP A 260 20.35 19.49 2.03
N TRP A 261 19.81 18.29 1.81
CA TRP A 261 20.54 17.12 1.32
C TRP A 261 21.08 17.27 -0.11
N THR A 262 20.52 18.18 -0.92
CA THR A 262 20.94 18.38 -2.31
C THR A 262 22.25 19.13 -2.43
N ALA A 263 22.57 19.92 -1.42
CA ALA A 263 23.83 20.66 -1.33
C ALA A 263 25.00 19.78 -0.85
N LEU A 264 24.71 18.59 -0.31
CA LEU A 264 25.73 17.68 0.19
C LEU A 264 26.47 17.00 -0.97
N ASP A 265 27.74 16.67 -0.77
CA ASP A 265 28.45 15.72 -1.63
C ASP A 265 28.13 14.26 -1.22
N LYS A 266 28.70 13.29 -1.93
CA LYS A 266 28.47 11.86 -1.67
C LYS A 266 28.98 11.43 -0.29
N ASP A 267 30.09 12.01 0.18
CA ASP A 267 30.71 11.63 1.45
C ASP A 267 29.94 12.20 2.65
N GLU A 268 29.41 13.42 2.51
CA GLU A 268 28.50 14.01 3.50
C GLU A 268 27.14 13.28 3.52
N LEU A 269 26.57 12.97 2.35
CA LEU A 269 25.28 12.26 2.27
C LEU A 269 25.34 10.87 2.92
N ARG A 270 26.50 10.19 2.83
CA ARG A 270 26.76 8.90 3.47
C ARG A 270 26.54 8.90 4.98
N LYS A 271 26.70 10.04 5.66
CA LYS A 271 26.46 10.16 7.10
C LYS A 271 24.98 10.00 7.48
N TYR A 272 24.10 10.17 6.50
CA TYR A 272 22.64 10.11 6.65
C TYR A 272 22.03 8.82 6.10
N VAL A 273 22.85 7.89 5.59
CA VAL A 273 22.40 6.59 5.10
C VAL A 273 22.88 5.51 6.06
N VAL A 274 21.95 4.89 6.77
CA VAL A 274 22.24 3.78 7.69
C VAL A 274 22.00 2.47 6.95
N ASP A 275 23.05 1.66 6.79
CA ASP A 275 22.96 0.33 6.20
C ASP A 275 22.32 -0.66 7.20
N LEU A 276 21.13 -1.17 6.86
CA LEU A 276 20.35 -2.04 7.75
C LEU A 276 20.67 -3.53 7.55
N THR A 277 21.55 -3.89 6.61
CA THR A 277 21.83 -5.31 6.31
C THR A 277 22.60 -6.01 7.42
N LYS A 278 23.22 -5.24 8.33
CA LYS A 278 23.93 -5.76 9.50
C LYS A 278 23.00 -6.00 10.67
N ASP A 279 21.86 -5.32 10.71
CA ASP A 279 20.79 -5.67 11.62
C ASP A 279 20.21 -6.99 11.11
N THR A 280 20.17 -8.01 11.96
CA THR A 280 19.78 -9.39 11.62
C THR A 280 18.34 -9.55 11.11
N CYS A 281 17.64 -8.44 10.93
CA CYS A 281 16.26 -8.38 10.50
C CYS A 281 16.14 -7.29 9.43
N GLY A 282 16.73 -7.49 8.24
CA GLY A 282 16.25 -6.80 7.04
C GLY A 282 14.72 -6.89 7.06
N ARG A 283 14.05 -5.75 7.23
CA ARG A 283 12.64 -5.76 7.61
C ARG A 283 11.86 -5.92 6.33
N ASN A 284 11.35 -7.12 6.13
CA ASN A 284 10.35 -7.37 5.10
C ASN A 284 9.02 -6.73 5.55
N PHE A 285 8.40 -5.96 4.67
CA PHE A 285 7.14 -5.29 4.98
C PHE A 285 6.24 -5.19 3.75
N ASN A 286 4.94 -4.99 3.98
CA ASN A 286 3.97 -4.76 2.91
C ASN A 286 3.66 -3.26 2.82
N VAL A 287 3.55 -2.74 1.61
CA VAL A 287 3.19 -1.35 1.33
C VAL A 287 1.72 -1.29 0.94
N LEU A 288 0.98 -0.33 1.49
CA LEU A 288 -0.35 0.06 1.04
C LEU A 288 -0.27 1.49 0.47
N ALA A 289 -0.19 1.63 -0.85
CA ALA A 289 -0.12 2.93 -1.50
C ALA A 289 -1.52 3.52 -1.70
N MET A 290 -1.75 4.70 -1.14
CA MET A 290 -2.99 5.46 -1.26
C MET A 290 -2.66 6.91 -1.58
N ALA A 291 -3.31 7.49 -2.58
CA ALA A 291 -3.26 8.93 -2.80
C ALA A 291 -4.41 9.62 -2.08
N ALA A 292 -4.16 10.77 -1.45
CA ALA A 292 -5.20 11.68 -0.97
C ALA A 292 -5.51 12.74 -2.05
N PRO A 293 -6.68 13.41 -2.03
CA PRO A 293 -6.94 14.54 -2.92
C PRO A 293 -6.02 15.73 -2.59
N ASP A 294 -5.60 16.47 -3.63
CA ASP A 294 -4.78 17.68 -3.53
C ASP A 294 -5.66 18.94 -3.45
N LEU A 295 -5.73 19.57 -2.27
CA LEU A 295 -6.60 20.74 -2.04
C LEU A 295 -6.08 22.02 -2.73
N ARG A 296 -4.83 22.02 -3.20
CA ARG A 296 -4.26 23.15 -3.95
C ARG A 296 -4.83 23.24 -5.36
N ARG A 297 -5.42 22.16 -5.87
CA ARG A 297 -6.06 22.16 -7.20
C ARG A 297 -7.44 22.78 -7.08
N HIS A 298 -7.66 23.86 -7.82
CA HIS A 298 -8.99 24.46 -7.95
C HIS A 298 -9.86 23.57 -8.82
N VAL A 299 -11.04 23.21 -8.31
CA VAL A 299 -12.03 22.40 -9.05
C VAL A 299 -13.23 23.28 -9.34
N GLY A 300 -13.50 23.53 -10.61
CA GLY A 300 -14.60 24.42 -11.01
C GLY A 300 -14.49 25.84 -10.40
N GLY A 301 -13.27 26.34 -10.17
CA GLY A 301 -13.02 27.64 -9.54
C GLY A 301 -13.19 27.66 -8.00
N LYS A 302 -13.54 26.53 -7.36
CA LYS A 302 -13.64 26.42 -5.90
C LYS A 302 -12.28 26.05 -5.29
N THR A 303 -11.90 26.76 -4.23
CA THR A 303 -10.80 26.41 -3.34
C THR A 303 -11.37 25.66 -2.14
N PHE A 304 -10.74 24.56 -1.75
CA PHE A 304 -11.14 23.77 -0.58
C PHE A 304 -10.21 24.07 0.60
N THR A 305 -10.78 24.08 1.80
CA THR A 305 -10.09 24.36 3.07
C THR A 305 -9.85 23.10 3.90
N GLY A 306 -10.45 21.97 3.52
CA GLY A 306 -10.17 20.64 4.07
C GLY A 306 -11.29 20.06 4.93
N LYS A 307 -12.30 20.87 5.28
CA LYS A 307 -13.42 20.48 6.15
C LYS A 307 -14.77 20.43 5.43
N GLU A 308 -14.80 20.76 4.14
CA GLU A 308 -15.99 20.67 3.32
C GLU A 308 -16.45 19.21 3.17
N ILE A 309 -17.76 18.99 3.00
CA ILE A 309 -18.32 17.63 2.88
C ILE A 309 -17.70 16.86 1.72
N GLU A 310 -17.35 17.56 0.64
CA GLU A 310 -16.72 16.95 -0.54
C GLU A 310 -15.33 16.41 -0.23
N VAL A 311 -14.53 17.12 0.58
CA VAL A 311 -13.21 16.65 1.03
C VAL A 311 -13.36 15.46 1.96
N ILE A 312 -14.28 15.57 2.92
CA ILE A 312 -14.55 14.52 3.91
C ILE A 312 -14.96 13.21 3.23
N GLN A 313 -15.88 13.29 2.26
CA GLN A 313 -16.32 12.13 1.51
C GLN A 313 -15.18 11.51 0.68
N ASP A 314 -14.38 12.33 0.00
CA ASP A 314 -13.27 11.85 -0.85
C ASP A 314 -12.17 11.17 -0.02
N LEU A 315 -11.77 11.78 1.09
CA LEU A 315 -10.81 11.20 2.05
C LEU A 315 -11.34 9.90 2.65
N PHE A 316 -12.59 9.87 3.13
CA PHE A 316 -13.15 8.67 3.73
C PHE A 316 -13.22 7.51 2.72
N ASN A 317 -13.63 7.77 1.47
CA ASN A 317 -13.57 6.75 0.41
C ASN A 317 -12.16 6.26 0.15
N THR A 318 -11.20 7.17 0.10
CA THR A 318 -9.79 6.83 -0.09
C THR A 318 -9.31 5.84 0.97
N PHE A 319 -9.65 6.08 2.24
CA PHE A 319 -9.22 5.24 3.35
C PHE A 319 -9.96 3.91 3.40
N VAL A 320 -11.29 3.92 3.23
CA VAL A 320 -12.08 2.68 3.14
C VAL A 320 -11.55 1.80 2.01
N ALA A 321 -11.29 2.41 0.85
CA ALA A 321 -10.76 1.70 -0.30
C ALA A 321 -9.45 0.98 0.00
N GLY A 322 -8.47 1.71 0.55
CA GLY A 322 -7.18 1.12 0.88
C GLY A 322 -7.28 0.06 1.98
N PHE A 323 -8.14 0.27 2.97
CA PHE A 323 -8.29 -0.70 4.06
C PHE A 323 -9.00 -1.96 3.60
N VAL A 324 -10.04 -1.88 2.77
CA VAL A 324 -10.65 -3.05 2.11
C VAL A 324 -9.62 -3.78 1.25
N LYS A 325 -8.80 -3.05 0.50
CA LYS A 325 -7.74 -3.65 -0.32
C LYS A 325 -6.70 -4.38 0.54
N ALA A 326 -6.29 -3.81 1.65
CA ALA A 326 -5.31 -4.40 2.57
C ALA A 326 -5.88 -5.62 3.32
N THR A 327 -7.13 -5.56 3.76
CA THR A 327 -7.75 -6.66 4.51
C THR A 327 -8.20 -7.79 3.58
N GLY A 328 -8.48 -7.49 2.31
CA GLY A 328 -8.98 -8.46 1.33
C GLY A 328 -10.44 -8.88 1.56
N HIS A 329 -11.18 -8.14 2.40
CA HIS A 329 -12.58 -8.43 2.70
C HIS A 329 -13.43 -7.16 2.60
N GLU A 330 -14.66 -7.33 2.13
CA GLU A 330 -15.72 -6.32 2.26
C GLU A 330 -15.93 -5.90 3.73
N PRO A 331 -16.48 -4.70 3.99
CA PRO A 331 -16.82 -4.26 5.33
C PRO A 331 -17.65 -5.30 6.11
N GLN A 332 -17.15 -5.72 7.27
CA GLN A 332 -17.76 -6.80 8.06
C GLN A 332 -17.80 -6.49 9.56
N VAL A 333 -18.83 -7.02 10.22
CA VAL A 333 -18.95 -6.99 11.67
C VAL A 333 -18.28 -8.24 12.25
N ASN A 334 -17.56 -8.11 13.36
CA ASN A 334 -16.95 -9.21 14.12
C ASN A 334 -15.86 -10.00 13.37
N VAL A 335 -14.87 -9.31 12.79
CA VAL A 335 -13.67 -9.98 12.25
C VAL A 335 -12.91 -10.72 13.37
N PRO A 336 -12.64 -12.04 13.21
CA PRO A 336 -11.87 -12.83 14.17
C PRO A 336 -10.51 -12.20 14.51
N ALA A 337 -10.02 -12.41 15.73
CA ALA A 337 -8.78 -11.78 16.19
C ALA A 337 -7.55 -12.19 15.35
N ASP A 338 -7.50 -13.45 14.90
CA ASP A 338 -6.47 -14.03 14.02
C ASP A 338 -6.58 -13.58 12.56
N GLN A 339 -7.63 -12.82 12.22
CA GLN A 339 -7.86 -12.24 10.90
C GLN A 339 -7.74 -10.70 10.92
N LYS A 340 -7.24 -10.12 12.00
CA LYS A 340 -7.01 -8.68 12.08
C LYS A 340 -5.74 -8.28 11.34
N PHE A 341 -5.77 -7.08 10.80
CA PHE A 341 -4.69 -6.45 10.07
C PHE A 341 -4.23 -5.20 10.80
N MET A 342 -2.93 -4.95 10.79
CA MET A 342 -2.36 -3.71 11.32
C MET A 342 -2.03 -2.78 10.16
N ILE A 343 -2.55 -1.55 10.22
CA ILE A 343 -2.23 -0.49 9.28
C ILE A 343 -1.37 0.56 9.99
N HIS A 344 -0.12 0.68 9.56
CA HIS A 344 0.83 1.69 9.99
C HIS A 344 0.69 2.92 9.08
N THR A 345 0.16 4.02 9.60
CA THR A 345 -0.24 5.21 8.83
C THR A 345 0.23 6.52 9.49
N GLY A 346 -0.21 7.67 9.00
CA GLY A 346 0.08 9.00 9.53
C GLY A 346 -0.75 10.09 8.84
N GLY A 347 -0.16 11.28 8.71
CA GLY A 347 -0.76 12.46 8.05
C GLY A 347 -0.77 12.38 6.52
N ILE A 348 -1.38 11.34 5.95
CA ILE A 348 -1.54 11.20 4.50
C ILE A 348 -2.21 12.44 3.90
N GLY A 349 -1.56 13.07 2.92
CA GLY A 349 -2.08 14.27 2.26
C GLY A 349 -2.09 15.55 3.09
N THR A 350 -1.58 15.56 4.33
CA THR A 350 -1.62 16.76 5.19
C THR A 350 -0.43 17.71 4.98
N GLY A 351 0.57 17.27 4.23
CA GLY A 351 1.73 18.08 3.85
C GLY A 351 1.42 18.95 2.64
N ILE A 352 2.08 18.66 1.52
CA ILE A 352 1.97 19.44 0.29
C ILE A 352 0.52 19.52 -0.24
N PHE A 353 -0.31 18.49 -0.02
CA PHE A 353 -1.71 18.47 -0.50
C PHE A 353 -2.68 19.28 0.39
N GLY A 354 -2.23 19.76 1.55
CA GLY A 354 -2.96 20.73 2.36
C GLY A 354 -4.18 20.20 3.12
N ASN A 355 -4.37 18.88 3.21
CA ASN A 355 -5.49 18.32 3.99
C ASN A 355 -5.31 18.61 5.49
N ASP A 356 -6.43 18.80 6.19
CA ASP A 356 -6.43 19.03 7.63
C ASP A 356 -6.04 17.75 8.39
N LYS A 357 -5.08 17.88 9.31
CA LYS A 357 -4.52 16.74 10.06
C LYS A 357 -5.54 16.07 10.97
N VAL A 358 -6.42 16.83 11.61
CA VAL A 358 -7.47 16.31 12.50
C VAL A 358 -8.52 15.57 11.68
N VAL A 359 -8.92 16.14 10.53
CA VAL A 359 -9.82 15.49 9.58
C VAL A 359 -9.24 14.15 9.10
N VAL A 360 -7.99 14.14 8.63
CA VAL A 360 -7.32 12.92 8.15
C VAL A 360 -7.20 11.86 9.25
N TYR A 361 -6.88 12.25 10.48
CA TYR A 361 -6.83 11.32 11.62
C TYR A 361 -8.20 10.68 11.89
N VAL A 362 -9.24 11.50 12.01
CA VAL A 362 -10.61 11.05 12.34
C VAL A 362 -11.17 10.15 11.25
N LEU A 363 -11.01 10.53 9.97
CA LEU A 363 -11.56 9.75 8.86
C LEU A 363 -10.85 8.42 8.66
N GLN A 364 -9.55 8.31 8.95
CA GLN A 364 -8.88 7.01 8.99
C GLN A 364 -9.44 6.14 10.12
N CYS A 365 -9.67 6.69 11.31
CA CYS A 365 -10.27 5.92 12.42
C CYS A 365 -11.68 5.42 12.05
N LEU A 366 -12.52 6.29 11.49
CA LEU A 366 -13.87 5.93 11.04
C LEU A 366 -13.82 4.88 9.92
N ALA A 367 -12.88 4.99 8.97
CA ALA A 367 -12.73 4.02 7.89
C ALA A 367 -12.31 2.64 8.43
N ALA A 368 -11.37 2.59 9.37
CA ALA A 368 -10.96 1.35 10.01
C ALA A 368 -12.11 0.68 10.79
N GLN A 369 -12.91 1.47 11.51
CA GLN A 369 -14.11 0.98 12.18
C GLN A 369 -15.14 0.47 11.16
N HIS A 370 -15.33 1.19 10.05
CA HIS A 370 -16.28 0.81 9.01
C HIS A 370 -15.90 -0.52 8.36
N VAL A 371 -14.65 -0.68 7.93
CA VAL A 371 -14.17 -1.91 7.29
C VAL A 371 -14.21 -3.09 8.26
N GLY A 372 -13.85 -2.85 9.52
CA GLY A 372 -13.73 -3.91 10.52
C GLY A 372 -12.46 -4.74 10.31
N GLY A 373 -11.83 -5.17 11.40
CA GLY A 373 -10.61 -5.97 11.32
C GLY A 373 -9.33 -5.21 10.96
N ALA A 374 -9.39 -3.89 10.77
CA ALA A 374 -8.21 -3.02 10.63
C ALA A 374 -7.95 -2.27 11.93
N ASP A 375 -6.78 -2.48 12.53
CA ASP A 375 -6.29 -1.68 13.65
C ASP A 375 -5.23 -0.69 13.13
N LEU A 376 -5.14 0.49 13.75
CA LEU A 376 -4.28 1.57 13.26
C LEU A 376 -3.14 1.88 14.22
N THR A 377 -1.98 2.14 13.66
CA THR A 377 -0.85 2.80 14.32
C THR A 377 -0.48 4.07 13.55
N PHE A 378 -0.58 5.25 14.18
CA PHE A 378 -0.19 6.53 13.61
C PHE A 378 1.25 6.88 13.97
N TYR A 379 2.02 7.31 12.97
CA TYR A 379 3.38 7.82 13.11
C TYR A 379 3.45 9.30 12.79
N MET A 380 4.39 10.00 13.44
CA MET A 380 4.71 11.41 13.17
C MET A 380 3.49 12.36 13.22
N VAL A 381 2.52 12.05 14.09
CA VAL A 381 1.37 12.91 14.35
C VAL A 381 1.60 13.63 15.67
N ASP A 382 1.54 14.96 15.65
CA ASP A 382 1.75 15.76 16.84
C ASP A 382 0.66 15.52 17.89
N ALA A 383 1.03 15.62 19.18
CA ALA A 383 0.15 15.32 20.30
C ALA A 383 -1.14 16.17 20.29
N ALA A 384 -1.07 17.41 19.80
CA ALA A 384 -2.23 18.29 19.70
C ALA A 384 -3.25 17.75 18.67
N THR A 385 -2.78 17.34 17.50
CA THR A 385 -3.60 16.68 16.48
C THR A 385 -4.24 15.41 17.02
N VAL A 386 -3.48 14.57 17.72
CA VAL A 386 -3.99 13.32 18.30
C VAL A 386 -5.10 13.59 19.32
N GLU A 387 -4.89 14.54 20.23
CA GLU A 387 -5.87 14.84 21.27
C GLU A 387 -7.15 15.46 20.68
N SER A 388 -7.02 16.42 19.76
CA SER A 388 -8.17 16.99 19.05
C SER A 388 -8.91 15.95 18.22
N GLY A 389 -8.17 15.12 17.47
CA GLY A 389 -8.73 14.04 16.66
C GLY A 389 -9.46 12.98 17.50
N ARG A 390 -8.90 12.60 18.65
CA ARG A 390 -9.54 11.64 19.57
C ARG A 390 -10.85 12.19 20.14
N LYS A 391 -10.87 13.46 20.57
CA LYS A 391 -12.10 14.11 21.06
C LYS A 391 -13.17 14.17 19.97
N ALA A 392 -12.81 14.61 18.77
CA ALA A 392 -13.71 14.67 17.64
C ALA A 392 -14.26 13.27 17.27
N TYR A 393 -13.40 12.26 17.22
CA TYR A 393 -13.80 10.88 16.94
C TYR A 393 -14.76 10.32 18.01
N GLU A 394 -14.43 10.47 19.30
CA GLU A 394 -15.29 10.03 20.41
C GLU A 394 -16.65 10.76 20.38
N GLU A 395 -16.67 12.06 20.07
CA GLU A 395 -17.89 12.85 19.95
C GLU A 395 -18.75 12.41 18.75
N ILE A 396 -18.15 12.19 17.58
CA ILE A 396 -18.87 11.66 16.40
C ILE A 396 -19.55 10.34 16.78
N LEU A 397 -18.80 9.40 17.34
CA LEU A 397 -19.35 8.08 17.71
C LEU A 397 -20.46 8.16 18.75
N GLY A 398 -20.39 9.11 19.69
CA GLY A 398 -21.46 9.35 20.66
C GLY A 398 -22.77 9.87 20.04
N LEU A 399 -22.70 10.48 18.85
CA LEU A 399 -23.85 10.99 18.11
C LEU A 399 -24.43 9.96 17.13
N LEU A 400 -23.66 8.94 16.73
CA LEU A 400 -24.13 7.91 15.81
C LEU A 400 -25.07 6.93 16.51
N LYS A 401 -26.19 6.63 15.87
CA LYS A 401 -27.08 5.54 16.27
C LYS A 401 -26.61 4.21 15.66
N LYS A 402 -27.12 3.10 16.20
CA LYS A 402 -27.05 1.81 15.52
C LYS A 402 -27.73 1.96 14.15
N ASP A 403 -27.13 1.38 13.11
CA ASP A 403 -27.62 1.41 11.73
C ASP A 403 -27.62 2.79 11.05
N THR A 404 -26.86 3.76 11.58
CA THR A 404 -26.66 5.08 10.95
C THR A 404 -26.11 4.89 9.53
N LYS A 405 -26.68 5.59 8.55
CA LYS A 405 -26.15 5.53 7.18
C LYS A 405 -24.80 6.23 7.09
N ILE A 406 -23.95 5.79 6.16
CA ILE A 406 -22.63 6.41 5.96
C ILE A 406 -22.76 7.92 5.67
N GLU A 407 -23.72 8.33 4.85
CA GLU A 407 -23.94 9.75 4.53
C GLU A 407 -24.30 10.58 5.78
N GLU A 408 -25.15 10.05 6.64
CA GLU A 408 -25.50 10.68 7.91
C GLU A 408 -24.26 10.78 8.80
N MET A 409 -23.47 9.72 8.90
CA MET A 409 -22.21 9.70 9.65
C MET A 409 -21.22 10.77 9.13
N LEU A 410 -21.05 10.90 7.82
CA LEU A 410 -20.12 11.89 7.25
C LEU A 410 -20.60 13.33 7.44
N ASN A 411 -21.92 13.56 7.43
CA ASN A 411 -22.49 14.87 7.78
C ASN A 411 -22.27 15.20 9.26
N THR A 412 -22.49 14.23 10.16
CA THR A 412 -22.14 14.37 11.58
C THR A 412 -20.65 14.66 11.74
N ALA A 413 -19.77 13.92 11.05
CA ALA A 413 -18.34 14.14 11.09
C ALA A 413 -17.97 15.56 10.68
N ARG A 414 -18.55 16.07 9.58
CA ARG A 414 -18.35 17.46 9.13
C ARG A 414 -18.73 18.48 10.19
N GLU A 415 -19.91 18.34 10.79
CA GLU A 415 -20.40 19.27 11.81
C GLU A 415 -19.53 19.26 13.07
N VAL A 416 -19.05 18.08 13.47
CA VAL A 416 -18.14 17.95 14.61
C VAL A 416 -16.78 18.55 14.28
N LEU A 417 -16.18 18.17 13.15
CA LEU A 417 -14.85 18.61 12.71
C LEU A 417 -14.77 20.12 12.41
N ALA A 418 -15.90 20.81 12.21
CA ALA A 418 -15.92 22.26 12.08
C ALA A 418 -15.57 23.01 13.39
N ARG A 419 -15.60 22.33 14.54
CA ARG A 419 -15.32 22.90 15.88
C ARG A 419 -13.89 22.65 16.39
N TYR A 420 -13.18 21.74 15.75
CA TYR A 420 -11.76 21.43 15.98
C TYR A 420 -10.95 22.01 14.85
#